data_AF-A0A0A9YGJ1-F1
#
_entry.id   AF-A0A0A9YGJ1-F1
#
_cell.length_a   1.000
_cell.length_b   1.000
_cell.length_c   1.000
_cell.angle_alpha   90.00
_cell.angle_beta   90.00
_cell.angle_gamma   90.00
#
_symmetry.space_group_name_H-M   'P 1'
#
loop_
_entity.id
_entity.type
_entity.pdbx_description
1 polymer ?
#
loop_
_entity_poly.entity_id
_entity_poly.type
_entity_poly.pdbx_seq_one_letter_code
_entity_poly.pdbx_strand_id
1 'polypeptide(L)'
;MLIASFYKNIRRCASTKAISRAIDLSSEVRSALETNKPVVALESTIITHGMPHPNNLETALSVESIIRDQGAIPATIGVLNGRIKIGLEHKELELLSKPSASAVKTSRRDFPYVLSHNLNGGTTVSGTLMIASHVGIKVFVTGGVGGVHRQGESTLDISADLIEMGRQPIMVVSSGIKSILDIERTLEYLETQGVCVISYGPSKHFPAFYCEKSGFMAPYHVTKPEEAAKVLFQSNELGIGSGILLAVPIPKPFSIDREIMDTSINLALEEADSKGVHGKEITPFVLERVGQITAGKSLKSNIALIKNNAQVGGQVAVEYQKLAETRKRRVILGNVNNKSGNEKVVVVGGAVLDCVMTLQTDLKADGRSLPGKISQTPGGVGRNIADCLGKLRYSGSSSESTTSFISTLGNDQFGQFLMESVKHLNTSGVRIVDQGRTACYGALIDIKGDAKIGVGDMEIHSNISPTQIEENGHLFSASDFVVIDGNIPAETIESVLNISYNNNIPVWFEPTD
;
A
#
# COMPACT_ATOMS: atom_id res chain seq x y z
N MET A 1 -13.57 -27.97 -3.14
CA MET A 1 -13.77 -26.82 -2.23
C MET A 1 -12.50 -26.37 -1.48
N LEU A 2 -11.32 -26.99 -1.71
CA LEU A 2 -10.05 -26.63 -1.04
C LEU A 2 -9.14 -25.69 -1.85
N ILE A 3 -9.35 -25.56 -3.17
CA ILE A 3 -8.56 -24.67 -4.05
C ILE A 3 -8.90 -23.18 -3.81
N ALA A 4 -10.09 -22.87 -3.30
CA ALA A 4 -10.51 -21.50 -3.01
C ALA A 4 -9.88 -20.92 -1.71
N SER A 5 -9.41 -21.78 -0.80
CA SER A 5 -8.73 -21.36 0.44
C SER A 5 -7.27 -20.97 0.16
N PHE A 6 -6.62 -21.68 -0.77
CA PHE A 6 -5.24 -21.45 -1.17
C PHE A 6 -5.01 -20.06 -1.80
N TYR A 7 -5.94 -19.60 -2.65
CA TYR A 7 -5.91 -18.24 -3.21
C TYR A 7 -6.23 -17.13 -2.20
N LYS A 8 -6.89 -17.44 -1.08
CA LYS A 8 -7.26 -16.46 -0.07
C LYS A 8 -6.08 -16.06 0.82
N ASN A 9 -5.14 -16.99 1.06
CA ASN A 9 -3.98 -16.74 1.92
C ASN A 9 -2.79 -16.13 1.18
N ILE A 10 -2.58 -16.42 -0.11
CA ILE A 10 -1.56 -15.72 -0.94
C ILE A 10 -1.91 -14.23 -1.13
N ARG A 11 -3.21 -13.88 -1.14
CA ARG A 11 -3.65 -12.47 -1.17
C ARG A 11 -3.25 -11.65 0.05
N ARG A 12 -2.80 -12.28 1.14
CA ARG A 12 -2.38 -11.57 2.36
C ARG A 12 -0.92 -11.12 2.33
N CYS A 13 -0.09 -11.71 1.47
CA CYS A 13 1.33 -11.32 1.29
C CYS A 13 1.64 -10.61 -0.04
N ALA A 14 0.73 -10.60 -1.01
CA ALA A 14 0.87 -9.86 -2.26
C ALA A 14 -0.37 -8.97 -2.51
N SER A 15 -0.45 -7.84 -1.82
CA SER A 15 -1.46 -6.80 -2.08
C SER A 15 -0.93 -5.75 -3.05
N THR A 16 -0.49 -6.16 -4.24
CA THR A 16 -0.65 -5.31 -5.41
C THR A 16 -1.99 -5.70 -6.02
N LYS A 17 -3.10 -5.11 -5.53
CA LYS A 17 -4.36 -5.14 -6.29
C LYS A 17 -4.01 -4.63 -7.68
N ALA A 18 -4.13 -5.47 -8.70
CA ALA A 18 -3.88 -5.05 -10.07
C ALA A 18 -4.74 -3.80 -10.33
N ILE A 19 -4.06 -2.67 -10.55
CA ILE A 19 -4.72 -1.39 -10.79
C ILE A 19 -5.61 -1.59 -12.01
N SER A 20 -6.90 -1.26 -11.88
CA SER A 20 -7.86 -1.39 -12.98
C SER A 20 -7.32 -0.70 -14.23
N ARG A 21 -7.53 -1.31 -15.41
CA ARG A 21 -7.15 -0.71 -16.71
C ARG A 21 -7.78 0.67 -16.96
N ALA A 22 -8.79 1.06 -16.18
CA ALA A 22 -9.44 2.36 -16.24
C ALA A 22 -8.74 3.46 -15.43
N ILE A 23 -7.72 3.14 -14.62
CA ILE A 23 -7.02 4.07 -13.74
C ILE A 23 -5.64 4.41 -14.30
N ASP A 24 -5.38 5.71 -14.42
CA ASP A 24 -4.11 6.30 -14.80
C ASP A 24 -3.51 7.06 -13.61
N LEU A 25 -2.34 6.60 -13.16
CA LEU A 25 -1.49 7.33 -12.22
C LEU A 25 -0.53 8.22 -13.01
N SER A 26 -0.39 9.49 -12.59
CA SER A 26 0.73 10.30 -13.05
C SER A 26 2.07 9.67 -12.64
N SER A 27 3.13 10.00 -13.37
CA SER A 27 4.48 9.49 -13.10
C SER A 27 4.93 9.83 -11.67
N GLU A 28 4.63 11.04 -11.20
CA GLU A 28 4.97 11.51 -9.86
C GLU A 28 4.24 10.72 -8.77
N VAL A 29 2.91 10.55 -8.90
CA VAL A 29 2.13 9.81 -7.90
C VAL A 29 2.52 8.32 -7.90
N ARG A 30 2.75 7.72 -9.07
CA ARG A 30 3.23 6.33 -9.17
C ARG A 30 4.56 6.17 -8.43
N SER A 31 5.54 7.01 -8.73
CA SER A 31 6.85 6.97 -8.07
C SER A 31 6.73 7.17 -6.57
N ALA A 32 5.87 8.10 -6.13
CA ALA A 32 5.63 8.35 -4.71
C ALA A 32 5.05 7.13 -3.99
N LEU A 33 4.06 6.45 -4.58
CA LEU A 33 3.48 5.23 -4.01
C LEU A 33 4.49 4.07 -3.96
N GLU A 34 5.26 3.87 -5.03
CA GLU A 34 6.29 2.83 -5.11
C GLU A 34 7.43 3.06 -4.12
N THR A 35 7.85 4.31 -3.94
CA THR A 35 8.94 4.70 -3.03
C THR A 35 8.46 5.04 -1.61
N ASN A 36 7.17 4.85 -1.31
CA ASN A 36 6.55 5.19 -0.03
C ASN A 36 6.77 6.66 0.39
N LYS A 37 6.72 7.60 -0.55
CA LYS A 37 6.64 9.03 -0.22
C LYS A 37 5.22 9.39 0.21
N PRO A 38 5.04 10.40 1.08
CA PRO A 38 3.71 10.83 1.51
C PRO A 38 2.91 11.40 0.34
N VAL A 39 1.67 10.91 0.17
CA VAL A 39 0.73 11.36 -0.88
C VAL A 39 -0.56 11.84 -0.22
N VAL A 40 -1.09 12.96 -0.70
CA VAL A 40 -2.39 13.53 -0.27
C VAL A 40 -3.34 13.57 -1.46
N ALA A 41 -4.46 12.86 -1.35
CA ALA A 41 -5.51 12.94 -2.36
C ALA A 41 -6.24 14.29 -2.30
N LEU A 42 -6.73 14.74 -3.45
CA LEU A 42 -7.60 15.91 -3.61
C LEU A 42 -8.76 15.56 -4.54
N GLU A 43 -9.94 16.15 -4.30
CA GLU A 43 -11.11 15.94 -5.17
C GLU A 43 -11.17 16.95 -6.32
N SER A 44 -11.89 16.62 -7.39
CA SER A 44 -12.12 17.53 -8.53
C SER A 44 -13.52 18.14 -8.57
N THR A 45 -14.46 17.73 -7.71
CA THR A 45 -15.78 18.40 -7.60
C THR A 45 -15.64 19.84 -7.13
N ILE A 46 -14.69 20.14 -6.24
CA ILE A 46 -14.42 21.53 -5.83
C ILE A 46 -14.01 22.41 -7.01
N ILE A 47 -13.33 21.83 -8.01
CA ILE A 47 -12.85 22.50 -9.22
C ILE A 47 -13.99 22.70 -10.21
N THR A 48 -14.79 21.67 -10.44
CA THR A 48 -15.81 21.62 -11.50
C THR A 48 -17.15 22.24 -11.08
N HIS A 49 -17.54 22.09 -9.82
CA HIS A 49 -18.88 22.49 -9.31
C HIS A 49 -18.82 23.31 -8.00
N GLY A 50 -17.66 23.38 -7.33
CA GLY A 50 -17.56 23.99 -6.01
C GLY A 50 -17.15 25.46 -6.00
N MET A 51 -16.52 25.95 -7.06
CA MET A 51 -16.03 27.33 -7.18
C MET A 51 -16.16 27.82 -8.63
N PRO A 52 -16.38 29.12 -8.85
CA PRO A 52 -16.40 29.70 -10.19
C PRO A 52 -14.99 29.81 -10.79
N HIS A 53 -14.92 29.79 -12.12
CA HIS A 53 -13.68 30.11 -12.85
C HIS A 53 -13.41 31.63 -12.82
N PRO A 54 -12.15 32.09 -12.64
CA PRO A 54 -10.89 31.33 -12.56
C PRO A 54 -10.49 30.86 -11.15
N ASN A 55 -11.24 31.25 -10.11
CA ASN A 55 -10.87 30.96 -8.73
C ASN A 55 -10.76 29.46 -8.42
N ASN A 56 -11.54 28.62 -9.11
CA ASN A 56 -11.44 27.17 -9.01
C ASN A 56 -10.05 26.63 -9.36
N LEU A 57 -9.48 27.06 -10.49
CA LEU A 57 -8.14 26.65 -10.95
C LEU A 57 -7.05 27.22 -10.06
N GLU A 58 -7.12 28.52 -9.75
CA GLU A 58 -6.15 29.19 -8.87
C GLU A 58 -6.09 28.52 -7.49
N THR A 59 -7.26 28.16 -6.95
CA THR A 59 -7.35 27.48 -5.66
C THR A 59 -6.78 26.07 -5.73
N ALA A 60 -7.11 25.30 -6.77
CA ALA A 60 -6.56 23.95 -6.97
C ALA A 60 -5.02 23.97 -7.01
N LEU A 61 -4.44 24.84 -7.82
CA LEU A 61 -2.99 24.98 -7.95
C LEU A 61 -2.34 25.44 -6.64
N SER A 62 -2.96 26.39 -5.94
CA SER A 62 -2.46 26.84 -4.64
C SER A 62 -2.51 25.74 -3.59
N VAL A 63 -3.53 24.89 -3.59
CA VAL A 63 -3.67 23.76 -2.67
C VAL A 63 -2.61 22.69 -2.97
N GLU A 64 -2.37 22.38 -4.24
CA GLU A 64 -1.28 21.48 -4.65
C GLU A 64 0.08 22.01 -4.19
N SER A 65 0.34 23.31 -4.37
CA SER A 65 1.59 23.95 -3.90
C SER A 65 1.76 23.82 -2.39
N ILE A 66 0.72 24.10 -1.60
CA ILE A 66 0.79 24.02 -0.14
C ILE A 66 1.15 22.60 0.32
N ILE A 67 0.56 21.57 -0.29
CA ILE A 67 0.86 20.16 0.02
C ILE A 67 2.34 19.84 -0.30
N ARG A 68 2.85 20.34 -1.44
CA ARG A 68 4.26 20.21 -1.81
C ARG A 68 5.18 20.89 -0.81
N ASP A 69 4.82 22.09 -0.35
CA ASP A 69 5.59 22.84 0.65
C ASP A 69 5.69 22.11 1.99
N GLN A 70 4.72 21.25 2.32
CA GLN A 70 4.81 20.39 3.51
C GLN A 70 5.67 19.15 3.30
N GLY A 71 6.11 18.86 2.08
CA GLY A 71 6.90 17.67 1.72
C GLY A 71 6.07 16.46 1.29
N ALA A 72 4.79 16.66 0.94
CA ALA A 72 3.91 15.62 0.40
C ALA A 72 3.60 15.84 -1.09
N ILE A 73 3.20 14.76 -1.77
CA ILE A 73 2.82 14.80 -3.18
C ILE A 73 1.30 14.94 -3.30
N PRO A 74 0.79 16.00 -3.94
CA PRO A 74 -0.64 16.12 -4.19
C PRO A 74 -1.08 15.19 -5.31
N ALA A 75 -2.25 14.57 -5.13
CA ALA A 75 -2.87 13.69 -6.10
C ALA A 75 -4.32 14.11 -6.33
N THR A 76 -4.53 15.14 -7.16
CA THR A 76 -5.89 15.53 -7.57
C THR A 76 -6.50 14.43 -8.44
N ILE A 77 -7.66 13.93 -8.02
CA ILE A 77 -8.36 12.82 -8.67
C ILE A 77 -9.52 13.36 -9.49
N GLY A 78 -9.66 12.90 -10.72
CA GLY A 78 -10.76 13.26 -11.62
C GLY A 78 -10.98 12.20 -12.70
N VAL A 79 -11.96 12.43 -13.56
CA VAL A 79 -12.20 11.59 -14.74
C VAL A 79 -12.07 12.44 -16.00
N LEU A 80 -11.27 11.98 -16.94
CA LEU A 80 -11.09 12.60 -18.25
C LEU A 80 -11.32 11.57 -19.35
N ASN A 81 -12.25 11.86 -20.25
CA ASN A 81 -12.61 10.97 -21.37
C ASN A 81 -12.82 9.51 -20.93
N GLY A 82 -13.54 9.29 -19.83
CA GLY A 82 -13.80 7.96 -19.25
C GLY A 82 -12.60 7.28 -18.60
N ARG A 83 -11.51 8.01 -18.33
CA ARG A 83 -10.32 7.50 -17.63
C ARG A 83 -10.17 8.18 -16.28
N ILE A 84 -10.00 7.38 -15.23
CA ILE A 84 -9.76 7.90 -13.88
C ILE A 84 -8.31 8.36 -13.83
N LYS A 85 -8.09 9.65 -13.60
CA LYS A 85 -6.77 10.25 -13.45
C LYS A 85 -6.49 10.50 -11.98
N ILE A 86 -5.30 10.11 -11.52
CA ILE A 86 -4.82 10.35 -10.17
C ILE A 86 -3.51 11.13 -10.27
N GLY A 87 -3.55 12.38 -9.80
CA GLY A 87 -2.50 13.36 -10.04
C GLY A 87 -2.68 14.04 -11.39
N LEU A 88 -3.79 14.78 -11.55
CA LEU A 88 -4.06 15.56 -12.77
C LEU A 88 -2.90 16.52 -13.08
N GLU A 89 -2.50 16.56 -14.34
CA GLU A 89 -1.52 17.55 -14.82
C GLU A 89 -2.13 18.95 -14.87
N HIS A 90 -1.29 19.99 -14.93
CA HIS A 90 -1.74 21.38 -15.01
C HIS A 90 -2.77 21.63 -16.13
N LYS A 91 -2.53 21.07 -17.32
CA LYS A 91 -3.46 21.20 -18.47
C LYS A 91 -4.79 20.48 -18.24
N GLU A 92 -4.75 19.36 -17.52
CA GLU A 92 -5.93 18.57 -17.17
C GLU A 92 -6.78 19.29 -16.10
N LEU A 93 -6.14 19.91 -15.11
CA LEU A 93 -6.79 20.81 -14.15
C LEU A 93 -7.42 22.02 -14.85
N GLU A 94 -6.67 22.67 -15.74
CA GLU A 94 -7.17 23.80 -16.52
C GLU A 94 -8.40 23.41 -17.34
N LEU A 95 -8.37 22.24 -18.00
CA LEU A 95 -9.51 21.72 -18.74
C LEU A 95 -10.73 21.54 -17.82
N LEU A 96 -10.60 20.81 -16.71
CA LEU A 96 -11.73 20.58 -15.79
C LEU A 96 -12.25 21.85 -15.11
N SER A 97 -11.43 22.90 -15.02
CA SER A 97 -11.84 24.18 -14.43
C SER A 97 -12.76 25.03 -15.33
N LYS A 98 -12.79 24.74 -16.64
CA LYS A 98 -13.55 25.52 -17.61
C LYS A 98 -15.02 25.07 -17.61
N PRO A 99 -16.01 25.99 -17.63
CA PRO A 99 -17.42 25.62 -17.76
C PRO A 99 -17.72 24.75 -18.99
N SER A 100 -16.96 24.94 -20.07
CA SER A 100 -17.08 24.15 -21.31
C SER A 100 -16.72 22.67 -21.17
N ALA A 101 -16.09 22.25 -20.07
CA ALA A 101 -15.70 20.86 -19.87
C ALA A 101 -16.88 19.91 -19.69
N SER A 102 -18.06 20.45 -19.33
CA SER A 102 -19.30 19.71 -19.09
C SER A 102 -19.09 18.47 -18.21
N ALA A 103 -18.32 18.62 -17.12
CA ALA A 103 -17.94 17.52 -16.26
C ALA A 103 -19.13 17.05 -15.42
N VAL A 104 -19.33 15.73 -15.33
CA VAL A 104 -20.36 15.13 -14.47
C VAL A 104 -19.88 15.13 -13.02
N LYS A 105 -20.69 15.63 -12.08
CA LYS A 105 -20.45 15.42 -10.64
C LYS A 105 -20.52 13.92 -10.32
N THR A 106 -19.37 13.32 -10.05
CA THR A 106 -19.15 11.86 -10.04
C THR A 106 -18.96 11.35 -8.62
N SER A 107 -20.02 10.83 -8.02
CA SER A 107 -19.96 10.04 -6.79
C SER A 107 -19.71 8.56 -7.11
N ARG A 108 -19.56 7.72 -6.09
CA ARG A 108 -19.30 6.27 -6.24
C ARG A 108 -20.21 5.58 -7.25
N ARG A 109 -21.51 5.89 -7.23
CA ARG A 109 -22.51 5.27 -8.12
C ARG A 109 -22.39 5.71 -9.58
N ASP A 110 -21.77 6.85 -9.84
CA ASP A 110 -21.76 7.49 -11.15
C ASP A 110 -20.61 6.98 -12.03
N PHE A 111 -19.55 6.41 -11.43
CA PHE A 111 -18.37 5.91 -12.15
C PHE A 111 -18.73 4.97 -13.31
N PRO A 112 -19.56 3.91 -13.16
CA PRO A 112 -19.87 3.03 -14.30
C PRO A 112 -20.43 3.79 -15.51
N TYR A 113 -21.27 4.80 -15.27
CA TYR A 113 -21.87 5.60 -16.34
C TYR A 113 -20.84 6.55 -16.97
N VAL A 114 -20.10 7.31 -16.16
CA VAL A 114 -19.11 8.28 -16.65
C VAL A 114 -17.99 7.59 -17.45
N LEU A 115 -17.51 6.43 -16.98
CA LEU A 115 -16.45 5.68 -17.65
C LEU A 115 -16.94 5.04 -18.97
N SER A 116 -18.13 4.42 -18.98
CA SER A 116 -18.67 3.77 -20.18
C SER A 116 -19.00 4.73 -21.33
N HIS A 117 -19.30 5.99 -21.00
CA HIS A 117 -19.64 7.01 -21.99
C HIS A 117 -18.45 7.91 -22.35
N ASN A 118 -17.24 7.60 -21.88
CA ASN A 118 -16.05 8.41 -22.11
C ASN A 118 -16.23 9.89 -21.69
N LEU A 119 -16.94 10.14 -20.59
CA LEU A 119 -17.24 11.49 -20.12
C LEU A 119 -16.13 12.04 -19.21
N ASN A 120 -16.10 13.36 -19.08
CA ASN A 120 -15.36 14.04 -18.01
C ASN A 120 -16.17 14.01 -16.71
N GLY A 121 -15.47 13.95 -15.58
CA GLY A 121 -16.10 13.87 -14.27
C GLY A 121 -15.30 14.54 -13.18
N GLY A 122 -15.98 15.36 -12.39
CA GLY A 122 -15.47 15.87 -11.11
C GLY A 122 -15.81 14.89 -10.00
N THR A 123 -14.83 14.25 -9.39
CA THR A 123 -15.07 13.27 -8.32
C THR A 123 -15.47 13.97 -7.03
N THR A 124 -16.50 13.47 -6.35
CA THR A 124 -16.90 13.98 -5.02
C THR A 124 -15.97 13.42 -3.94
N VAL A 125 -16.20 13.77 -2.67
CA VAL A 125 -15.55 13.14 -1.50
C VAL A 125 -15.69 11.62 -1.55
N SER A 126 -16.91 11.07 -1.70
CA SER A 126 -17.14 9.63 -1.86
C SER A 126 -16.38 9.03 -3.04
N GLY A 127 -16.44 9.66 -4.21
CA GLY A 127 -15.73 9.15 -5.39
C GLY A 127 -14.21 9.14 -5.22
N THR A 128 -13.68 10.20 -4.64
CA THR A 128 -12.25 10.40 -4.39
C THR A 128 -11.74 9.40 -3.34
N LEU A 129 -12.49 9.19 -2.25
CA LEU A 129 -12.18 8.20 -1.20
C LEU A 129 -12.05 6.79 -1.77
N MET A 130 -13.02 6.37 -2.59
CA MET A 130 -13.02 5.05 -3.22
C MET A 130 -11.75 4.82 -4.04
N ILE A 131 -11.37 5.81 -4.86
CA ILE A 131 -10.19 5.71 -5.74
C ILE A 131 -8.89 5.83 -4.96
N ALA A 132 -8.77 6.80 -4.05
CA ALA A 132 -7.60 7.01 -3.22
C ALA A 132 -7.26 5.76 -2.41
N SER A 133 -8.28 5.12 -1.83
CA SER A 133 -8.12 3.88 -1.05
C SER A 133 -7.73 2.71 -1.94
N HIS A 134 -8.28 2.63 -3.15
CA HIS A 134 -7.92 1.60 -4.13
C HIS A 134 -6.43 1.60 -4.48
N VAL A 135 -5.79 2.78 -4.52
CA VAL A 135 -4.36 2.94 -4.81
C VAL A 135 -3.48 3.11 -3.57
N GLY A 136 -4.05 3.00 -2.36
CA GLY A 136 -3.30 3.00 -1.10
C GLY A 136 -2.94 4.37 -0.52
N ILE A 137 -3.52 5.46 -1.03
CA ILE A 137 -3.36 6.80 -0.43
C ILE A 137 -4.09 6.84 0.93
N LYS A 138 -3.47 7.44 1.95
CA LYS A 138 -3.95 7.40 3.35
C LYS A 138 -4.55 8.69 3.89
N VAL A 139 -4.30 9.81 3.21
CA VAL A 139 -4.81 11.13 3.59
C VAL A 139 -5.50 11.76 2.39
N PHE A 140 -6.68 12.34 2.63
CA PHE A 140 -7.47 13.06 1.64
C PHE A 140 -7.87 14.42 2.21
N VAL A 141 -7.66 15.50 1.45
CA VAL A 141 -8.04 16.86 1.82
C VAL A 141 -9.22 17.34 0.98
N THR A 142 -10.22 17.94 1.64
CA THR A 142 -11.33 18.67 1.00
C THR A 142 -11.67 19.92 1.83
N GLY A 143 -12.55 20.77 1.32
CA GLY A 143 -13.05 21.92 2.07
C GLY A 143 -13.98 21.46 3.19
N GLY A 144 -14.98 20.65 2.84
CA GLY A 144 -16.01 20.19 3.77
C GLY A 144 -16.71 18.97 3.20
N VAL A 145 -16.95 17.96 4.02
CA VAL A 145 -17.62 16.73 3.58
C VAL A 145 -19.13 16.97 3.40
N GLY A 146 -19.79 16.13 2.60
CA GLY A 146 -21.24 16.00 2.64
C GLY A 146 -21.71 15.35 3.95
N GLY A 147 -23.02 15.32 4.18
CA GLY A 147 -23.59 14.84 5.43
C GLY A 147 -25.08 14.59 5.32
N VAL A 148 -25.74 14.51 6.48
CA VAL A 148 -27.19 14.47 6.57
C VAL A 148 -27.71 15.88 6.28
N HIS A 149 -28.62 16.01 5.31
CA HIS A 149 -29.25 17.30 5.02
C HIS A 149 -30.21 17.68 6.15
N ARG A 150 -30.53 18.98 6.25
CA ARG A 150 -31.56 19.45 7.18
C ARG A 150 -32.90 18.77 6.80
N GLN A 151 -33.66 18.34 7.80
CA GLN A 151 -34.85 17.49 7.65
C GLN A 151 -34.56 16.08 7.08
N GLY A 152 -33.30 15.63 7.13
CA GLY A 152 -32.86 14.33 6.63
C GLY A 152 -33.58 13.13 7.27
N GLU A 153 -34.14 13.29 8.47
CA GLU A 153 -35.00 12.30 9.13
C GLU A 153 -36.29 12.01 8.37
N SER A 154 -36.77 12.98 7.58
CA SER A 154 -37.99 12.86 6.77
C SER A 154 -37.68 12.62 5.30
N THR A 155 -36.67 13.31 4.76
CA THR A 155 -36.33 13.26 3.33
C THR A 155 -35.40 12.11 2.96
N LEU A 156 -34.65 11.59 3.93
CA LEU A 156 -33.55 10.64 3.73
C LEU A 156 -32.48 11.16 2.75
N ASP A 157 -32.37 12.48 2.58
CA ASP A 157 -31.30 13.10 1.78
C ASP A 157 -29.98 13.09 2.58
N ILE A 158 -29.22 12.02 2.38
CA ILE A 158 -27.98 11.72 3.10
C ILE A 158 -26.85 11.52 2.09
N SER A 159 -25.76 12.26 2.25
CA SER A 159 -24.61 12.14 1.36
C SER A 159 -23.97 10.75 1.43
N ALA A 160 -23.66 10.19 0.25
CA ALA A 160 -22.88 8.97 0.11
C ALA A 160 -21.46 9.07 0.70
N ASP A 161 -20.98 10.29 1.00
CA ASP A 161 -19.70 10.53 1.64
C ASP A 161 -19.62 9.83 3.02
N LEU A 162 -20.71 9.80 3.78
CA LEU A 162 -20.73 9.23 5.13
C LEU A 162 -20.54 7.71 5.10
N ILE A 163 -21.27 7.03 4.22
CA ILE A 163 -21.17 5.59 4.02
C ILE A 163 -19.79 5.24 3.45
N GLU A 164 -19.25 6.07 2.55
CA GLU A 164 -17.94 5.80 1.98
C GLU A 164 -16.82 5.98 2.99
N MET A 165 -16.90 6.97 3.89
CA MET A 165 -15.98 7.07 5.03
C MET A 165 -16.07 5.83 5.94
N GLY A 166 -17.25 5.24 6.13
CA GLY A 166 -17.38 3.96 6.86
C GLY A 166 -16.69 2.77 6.18
N ARG A 167 -16.34 2.87 4.89
CA ARG A 167 -15.77 1.78 4.09
C ARG A 167 -14.29 1.92 3.76
N GLN A 168 -13.73 3.12 3.92
CA GLN A 168 -12.40 3.44 3.41
C GLN A 168 -11.47 3.88 4.55
N PRO A 169 -10.34 3.18 4.80
CA PRO A 169 -9.41 3.47 5.89
C PRO A 169 -8.48 4.65 5.56
N ILE A 170 -9.08 5.81 5.31
CA ILE A 170 -8.42 7.07 4.95
C ILE A 170 -8.79 8.13 6.00
N MET A 171 -7.83 9.00 6.33
CA MET A 171 -8.15 10.24 7.04
C MET A 171 -8.63 11.32 6.06
N VAL A 172 -9.85 11.79 6.26
CA VAL A 172 -10.43 12.93 5.56
C VAL A 172 -10.20 14.19 6.40
N VAL A 173 -9.39 15.10 5.87
CA VAL A 173 -9.11 16.39 6.48
C VAL A 173 -10.01 17.43 5.83
N SER A 174 -10.87 18.04 6.64
CA SER A 174 -11.86 19.02 6.16
C SER A 174 -12.25 19.98 7.27
N SER A 175 -12.94 21.08 6.93
CA SER A 175 -13.47 22.03 7.92
C SER A 175 -14.81 21.60 8.51
N GLY A 176 -14.90 20.31 8.83
CA GLY A 176 -16.14 19.64 9.22
C GLY A 176 -17.00 19.33 8.00
N ILE A 177 -18.31 19.46 8.18
CA ILE A 177 -19.29 19.22 7.12
C ILE A 177 -19.73 20.56 6.51
N LYS A 178 -20.17 20.58 5.25
CA LYS A 178 -20.69 21.81 4.62
C LYS A 178 -21.80 22.43 5.48
N SER A 179 -21.79 23.76 5.61
CA SER A 179 -22.67 24.51 6.55
C SER A 179 -24.17 24.38 6.29
N ILE A 180 -24.56 23.93 5.09
CA ILE A 180 -25.96 23.72 4.68
C ILE A 180 -26.59 22.46 5.31
N LEU A 181 -25.77 21.65 5.98
CA LEU A 181 -26.13 20.32 6.47
C LEU A 181 -26.48 20.36 7.97
N ASP A 182 -26.99 19.23 8.45
CA ASP A 182 -27.27 18.99 9.86
C ASP A 182 -26.06 18.37 10.55
N ILE A 183 -25.43 19.13 11.45
CA ILE A 183 -24.21 18.70 12.13
C ILE A 183 -24.47 17.58 13.12
N GLU A 184 -25.51 17.72 13.96
CA GLU A 184 -25.84 16.74 14.99
C GLU A 184 -26.13 15.38 14.37
N ARG A 185 -27.04 15.34 13.39
CA ARG A 185 -27.41 14.10 12.71
C ARG A 185 -26.26 13.50 11.91
N THR A 186 -25.38 14.34 11.37
CA THR A 186 -24.20 13.83 10.68
C THR A 186 -23.22 13.18 11.65
N LEU A 187 -23.01 13.74 12.84
CA LEU A 187 -22.16 13.13 13.86
C LEU A 187 -22.72 11.78 14.33
N GLU A 188 -24.03 11.70 14.59
CA GLU A 188 -24.73 10.44 14.93
C GLU A 188 -24.61 9.38 13.82
N TYR A 189 -24.74 9.81 12.56
CA TYR A 189 -24.60 8.91 11.42
C TYR A 189 -23.17 8.40 11.28
N LEU A 190 -22.16 9.26 11.47
CA LEU A 190 -20.75 8.89 11.43
C LEU A 190 -20.38 7.91 12.54
N GLU A 191 -20.92 8.11 13.74
CA GLU A 191 -20.81 7.15 14.84
C GLU A 191 -21.38 5.79 14.42
N THR A 192 -22.58 5.77 13.86
CA THR A 192 -23.24 4.54 13.37
C THR A 192 -22.41 3.84 12.29
N GLN A 193 -21.73 4.58 11.42
CA GLN A 193 -20.83 4.03 10.38
C GLN A 193 -19.45 3.63 10.90
N GLY A 194 -19.18 3.79 12.21
CA GLY A 194 -17.88 3.50 12.80
C GLY A 194 -16.76 4.44 12.35
N VAL A 195 -17.09 5.64 11.89
CA VAL A 195 -16.11 6.66 11.47
C VAL A 195 -15.62 7.42 12.70
N CYS A 196 -14.31 7.41 12.94
CA CYS A 196 -13.73 8.17 14.05
C CYS A 196 -13.71 9.66 13.72
N VAL A 197 -14.38 10.50 14.53
CA VAL A 197 -14.42 11.95 14.33
C VAL A 197 -13.51 12.66 15.35
N ILE A 198 -12.65 13.55 14.87
CA ILE A 198 -11.65 14.23 15.68
C ILE A 198 -11.62 15.71 15.31
N SER A 199 -11.74 16.61 16.28
CA SER A 199 -11.47 18.04 16.06
C SER A 199 -9.98 18.34 16.12
N TYR A 200 -9.48 19.20 15.24
CA TYR A 200 -8.11 19.70 15.28
C TYR A 200 -8.04 21.04 16.01
N GLY A 201 -7.31 21.09 17.12
CA GLY A 201 -7.17 22.29 17.96
C GLY A 201 -7.25 21.97 19.45
N PRO A 202 -7.26 22.98 20.33
CA PRO A 202 -7.13 22.80 21.79
C PRO A 202 -8.39 22.26 22.48
N SER A 203 -9.47 21.98 21.73
CA SER A 203 -10.75 21.56 22.28
C SER A 203 -11.50 20.64 21.33
N LYS A 204 -12.56 20.02 21.85
CA LYS A 204 -13.46 19.15 21.08
C LYS A 204 -14.49 19.91 20.23
N HIS A 205 -14.46 21.24 20.17
CA HIS A 205 -15.42 21.98 19.35
C HIS A 205 -15.35 21.52 17.89
N PHE A 206 -16.50 21.11 17.35
CA PHE A 206 -16.60 20.75 15.94
C PHE A 206 -16.76 22.03 15.10
N PRO A 207 -15.99 22.22 14.02
CA PRO A 207 -16.14 23.38 13.14
C PRO A 207 -17.37 23.27 12.23
N ALA A 208 -17.95 24.41 11.85
CA ALA A 208 -19.09 24.48 10.93
C ALA A 208 -18.68 25.14 9.61
N PHE A 209 -17.68 24.58 8.93
CA PHE A 209 -17.18 25.02 7.62
C PHE A 209 -16.71 26.49 7.63
N TYR A 210 -17.61 27.45 7.40
CA TYR A 210 -17.33 28.88 7.48
C TYR A 210 -17.13 29.43 8.89
N CYS A 211 -17.56 28.69 9.92
CA CYS A 211 -17.48 29.12 11.31
C CYS A 211 -16.49 28.25 12.08
N GLU A 212 -15.63 28.89 12.88
CA GLU A 212 -14.68 28.20 13.76
C GLU A 212 -15.38 27.23 14.73
N LYS A 213 -16.59 27.59 15.21
CA LYS A 213 -17.36 26.82 16.18
C LYS A 213 -18.78 26.56 15.70
N SER A 214 -19.23 25.31 15.79
CA SER A 214 -20.58 24.88 15.42
C SER A 214 -21.56 24.79 16.59
N GLY A 215 -21.11 24.99 17.83
CA GLY A 215 -21.88 24.64 19.03
C GLY A 215 -21.96 23.14 19.34
N PHE A 216 -21.53 22.27 18.41
CA PHE A 216 -21.40 20.83 18.63
C PHE A 216 -19.96 20.44 18.97
N MET A 217 -19.81 19.22 19.50
CA MET A 217 -18.53 18.67 19.92
C MET A 217 -18.22 17.38 19.16
N ALA A 218 -16.97 17.21 18.73
CA ALA A 218 -16.43 15.92 18.34
C ALA A 218 -16.19 15.04 19.58
N PRO A 219 -16.14 13.70 19.44
CA PRO A 219 -15.85 12.82 20.57
C PRO A 219 -14.39 12.97 21.05
N TYR A 220 -13.46 13.31 20.15
CA TYR A 220 -12.04 13.46 20.43
C TYR A 220 -11.46 14.75 19.83
N HIS A 221 -10.26 15.12 20.28
CA HIS A 221 -9.49 16.21 19.68
C HIS A 221 -8.00 15.87 19.68
N VAL A 222 -7.27 16.51 18.78
CA VAL A 222 -5.81 16.48 18.68
C VAL A 222 -5.30 17.89 18.41
N THR A 223 -4.10 18.21 18.87
CA THR A 223 -3.55 19.57 18.78
C THR A 223 -2.44 19.70 17.75
N LYS A 224 -1.87 18.58 17.30
CA LYS A 224 -0.73 18.54 16.40
C LYS A 224 -0.87 17.48 15.30
N PRO A 225 -0.19 17.65 14.14
CA PRO A 225 -0.26 16.69 13.05
C PRO A 225 0.25 15.28 13.43
N GLU A 226 1.24 15.19 14.33
CA GLU A 226 1.81 13.92 14.80
C GLU A 226 0.77 13.09 15.57
N GLU A 227 -0.11 13.75 16.33
CA GLU A 227 -1.19 13.09 17.08
C GLU A 227 -2.24 12.54 16.12
N ALA A 228 -2.66 13.33 15.13
CA ALA A 228 -3.56 12.86 14.08
C ALA A 228 -2.95 11.67 13.31
N ALA A 229 -1.69 11.78 12.90
CA ALA A 229 -0.97 10.71 12.20
C ALA A 229 -0.91 9.42 13.03
N LYS A 230 -0.69 9.51 14.35
CA LYS A 230 -0.73 8.34 15.24
C LYS A 230 -2.10 7.67 15.28
N VAL A 231 -3.19 8.43 15.29
CA VAL A 231 -4.55 7.84 15.26
C VAL A 231 -4.78 7.10 13.93
N LEU A 232 -4.43 7.73 12.81
CA LEU A 232 -4.52 7.09 11.48
C LEU A 232 -3.66 5.83 11.39
N PHE A 233 -2.45 5.88 11.94
CA PHE A 233 -1.52 4.77 11.97
C PHE A 233 -2.09 3.58 12.78
N GLN A 234 -2.57 3.82 14.00
CA GLN A 234 -3.16 2.76 14.83
C GLN A 234 -4.43 2.16 14.19
N SER A 235 -5.29 2.99 13.59
CA SER A 235 -6.47 2.51 12.86
C SER A 235 -6.09 1.55 11.72
N ASN A 236 -5.05 1.90 10.95
CA ASN A 236 -4.56 1.05 9.87
C ASN A 236 -3.91 -0.24 10.39
N GLU A 237 -3.13 -0.17 11.48
CA GLU A 237 -2.48 -1.34 12.10
C GLU A 237 -3.50 -2.35 12.66
N LEU A 238 -4.60 -1.88 13.24
CA LEU A 238 -5.68 -2.73 13.74
C LEU A 238 -6.58 -3.27 12.61
N GLY A 239 -6.46 -2.73 11.40
CA GLY A 239 -7.31 -3.12 10.27
C GLY A 239 -8.79 -2.77 10.48
N ILE A 240 -9.10 -1.66 11.15
CA ILE A 240 -10.48 -1.23 11.47
C ILE A 240 -11.36 -1.13 10.22
N GLY A 241 -10.79 -0.70 9.09
CA GLY A 241 -11.46 -0.66 7.79
C GLY A 241 -12.32 0.58 7.54
N SER A 242 -12.69 1.34 8.57
CA SER A 242 -13.35 2.64 8.47
C SER A 242 -12.36 3.81 8.48
N GLY A 243 -12.82 4.96 7.98
CA GLY A 243 -12.06 6.20 7.88
C GLY A 243 -12.07 7.02 9.16
N ILE A 244 -11.36 8.15 9.10
CA ILE A 244 -11.27 9.13 10.17
C ILE A 244 -11.63 10.51 9.59
N LEU A 245 -12.53 11.24 10.23
CA LEU A 245 -12.78 12.64 9.91
C LEU A 245 -11.96 13.53 10.85
N LEU A 246 -10.93 14.19 10.32
CA LEU A 246 -10.19 15.23 11.04
C LEU A 246 -10.81 16.60 10.68
N ALA A 247 -11.57 17.15 11.62
CA ALA A 247 -12.30 18.40 11.46
C ALA A 247 -11.42 19.59 11.88
N VAL A 248 -10.92 20.34 10.89
CA VAL A 248 -9.98 21.45 11.04
C VAL A 248 -10.72 22.79 10.98
N PRO A 249 -10.74 23.59 12.06
CA PRO A 249 -11.43 24.87 12.05
C PRO A 249 -10.80 25.83 11.03
N ILE A 250 -11.66 26.63 10.39
CA ILE A 250 -11.23 27.73 9.54
C ILE A 250 -10.34 28.70 10.33
N PRO A 251 -9.27 29.28 9.74
CA PRO A 251 -8.47 30.27 10.44
C PRO A 251 -9.30 31.49 10.84
N LYS A 252 -9.13 31.95 12.09
CA LYS A 252 -9.93 33.00 12.73
C LYS A 252 -10.17 34.27 11.88
N PRO A 253 -9.17 34.83 11.16
CA PRO A 253 -9.40 36.02 10.33
C PRO A 253 -10.42 35.82 9.19
N PHE A 254 -10.65 34.57 8.78
CA PHE A 254 -11.58 34.21 7.71
C PHE A 254 -12.87 33.58 8.23
N SER A 255 -13.02 33.37 9.55
CA SER A 255 -14.26 32.86 10.13
C SER A 255 -15.39 33.87 9.93
N ILE A 256 -16.57 33.37 9.57
CA ILE A 256 -17.80 34.14 9.52
C ILE A 256 -18.56 33.91 10.83
N ASP A 257 -19.26 34.94 11.29
CA ASP A 257 -20.12 34.82 12.46
C ASP A 257 -21.26 33.84 12.16
N ARG A 258 -21.60 33.02 13.16
CA ARG A 258 -22.57 31.94 12.98
C ARG A 258 -23.96 32.48 12.68
N GLU A 259 -24.41 33.52 13.36
CA GLU A 259 -25.77 34.06 13.16
C GLU A 259 -25.93 34.61 11.75
N ILE A 260 -24.91 35.31 11.25
CA ILE A 260 -24.87 35.82 9.87
C ILE A 260 -24.92 34.67 8.86
N MET A 261 -24.14 33.61 9.10
CA MET A 261 -24.07 32.47 8.21
C MET A 261 -25.37 31.66 8.21
N ASP A 262 -25.93 31.36 9.38
CA ASP A 262 -27.18 30.62 9.52
C ASP A 262 -28.34 31.38 8.86
N THR A 263 -28.40 32.71 9.03
CA THR A 263 -29.38 33.57 8.34
C THR A 263 -29.24 33.49 6.82
N SER A 264 -27.99 33.56 6.31
CA SER A 264 -27.72 33.50 4.87
C SER A 264 -28.09 32.13 4.27
N ILE A 265 -27.83 31.06 5.00
CA ILE A 265 -28.15 29.69 4.58
C ILE A 265 -29.66 29.45 4.59
N ASN A 266 -30.36 29.90 5.63
CA ASN A 266 -31.82 29.74 5.72
C ASN A 266 -32.52 30.45 4.55
N LEU A 267 -32.11 31.69 4.25
CA LEU A 267 -32.63 32.43 3.10
C LEU A 267 -32.37 31.69 1.77
N ALA A 268 -31.16 31.16 1.59
CA ALA A 268 -30.80 30.41 0.39
C ALA A 268 -31.58 29.08 0.26
N LEU A 269 -31.89 28.41 1.38
CA LEU A 269 -32.69 27.19 1.40
C LEU A 269 -34.17 27.47 1.10
N GLU A 270 -34.75 28.54 1.65
CA GLU A 270 -36.11 28.99 1.31
C GLU A 270 -36.23 29.35 -0.18
N GLU A 271 -35.22 30.03 -0.73
CA GLU A 271 -35.16 30.31 -2.16
C GLU A 271 -35.01 29.04 -3.01
N ALA A 272 -34.27 28.03 -2.55
CA ALA A 272 -34.13 26.75 -3.25
C ALA A 272 -35.47 26.01 -3.30
N ASP A 273 -36.19 25.97 -2.18
CA ASP A 273 -37.49 25.31 -2.06
C ASP A 273 -38.54 25.99 -2.95
N SER A 274 -38.63 27.33 -2.92
CA SER A 274 -39.54 28.09 -3.79
C SER A 274 -39.28 27.89 -5.29
N LYS A 275 -38.07 27.48 -5.67
CA LYS A 275 -37.66 27.17 -7.06
C LYS A 275 -37.69 25.67 -7.38
N GLY A 276 -38.05 24.80 -6.43
CA GLY A 276 -38.08 23.35 -6.62
C GLY A 276 -36.70 22.72 -6.86
N VAL A 277 -35.64 23.30 -6.29
CA VAL A 277 -34.27 22.77 -6.43
C VAL A 277 -34.04 21.67 -5.39
N HIS A 278 -33.82 20.43 -5.85
CA HIS A 278 -33.69 19.26 -4.98
C HIS A 278 -32.50 18.35 -5.35
N GLY A 279 -32.17 17.42 -4.45
CA GLY A 279 -31.16 16.39 -4.66
C GLY A 279 -29.76 16.95 -4.93
N LYS A 280 -29.05 16.42 -5.93
CA LYS A 280 -27.64 16.77 -6.18
C LYS A 280 -27.38 18.25 -6.55
N GLU A 281 -28.42 18.97 -6.94
CA GLU A 281 -28.40 20.39 -7.36
C GLU A 281 -28.57 21.38 -6.20
N ILE A 282 -29.03 20.91 -5.02
CA ILE A 282 -29.27 21.79 -3.87
C ILE A 282 -27.96 22.41 -3.34
N THR A 283 -26.88 21.63 -3.25
CA THR A 283 -25.60 22.12 -2.71
C THR A 283 -24.97 23.20 -3.58
N PRO A 284 -24.82 23.04 -4.92
CA PRO A 284 -24.31 24.11 -5.77
C PRO A 284 -25.16 25.38 -5.67
N PHE A 285 -26.49 25.26 -5.73
CA PHE A 285 -27.41 26.39 -5.66
C PHE A 285 -27.24 27.19 -4.36
N VAL A 286 -27.26 26.51 -3.21
CA VAL A 286 -27.16 27.18 -1.91
C VAL A 286 -25.79 27.85 -1.73
N LEU A 287 -24.70 27.21 -2.16
CA LEU A 287 -23.37 27.80 -2.08
C LEU A 287 -23.22 29.06 -2.95
N GLU A 288 -23.76 29.03 -4.17
CA GLU A 288 -23.80 30.20 -5.05
C GLU A 288 -24.58 31.34 -4.39
N ARG A 289 -25.77 31.03 -3.84
CA ARG A 289 -26.63 32.03 -3.24
C ARG A 289 -26.05 32.64 -1.97
N VAL A 290 -25.43 31.82 -1.11
CA VAL A 290 -24.66 32.29 0.05
C VAL A 290 -23.47 33.17 -0.40
N GLY A 291 -22.83 32.84 -1.52
CA GLY A 291 -21.84 33.68 -2.19
C GLY A 291 -22.34 35.10 -2.47
N GLN A 292 -23.53 35.21 -3.06
CA GLN A 292 -24.18 36.48 -3.39
C GLN A 292 -24.60 37.25 -2.13
N ILE A 293 -25.27 36.58 -1.18
CA ILE A 293 -25.76 37.19 0.07
C ILE A 293 -24.60 37.75 0.90
N THR A 294 -23.48 37.04 0.95
CA THR A 294 -22.30 37.42 1.75
C THR A 294 -21.32 38.35 1.01
N ALA A 295 -21.72 38.90 -0.15
CA ALA A 295 -20.88 39.74 -1.01
C ALA A 295 -19.47 39.16 -1.26
N GLY A 296 -19.40 37.84 -1.50
CA GLY A 296 -18.15 37.12 -1.78
C GLY A 296 -17.29 36.77 -0.55
N LYS A 297 -17.70 37.14 0.68
CA LYS A 297 -16.98 36.77 1.91
C LYS A 297 -16.91 35.26 2.09
N SER A 298 -17.98 34.53 1.81
CA SER A 298 -18.01 33.06 1.88
C SER A 298 -17.02 32.39 0.90
N LEU A 299 -16.82 32.93 -0.31
CA LEU A 299 -15.82 32.42 -1.24
C LEU A 299 -14.40 32.59 -0.69
N LYS A 300 -14.07 33.77 -0.14
CA LYS A 300 -12.78 34.01 0.51
C LYS A 300 -12.56 33.05 1.68
N SER A 301 -13.57 32.82 2.50
CA SER A 301 -13.54 31.84 3.59
C SER A 301 -13.36 30.41 3.08
N ASN A 302 -14.04 30.02 1.99
CA ASN A 302 -13.92 28.70 1.38
C ASN A 302 -12.49 28.44 0.85
N ILE A 303 -11.87 29.46 0.24
CA ILE A 303 -10.48 29.39 -0.23
C ILE A 303 -9.53 29.30 0.97
N ALA A 304 -9.74 30.08 2.02
CA ALA A 304 -8.88 30.06 3.20
C ALA A 304 -8.93 28.73 3.94
N LEU A 305 -10.13 28.15 4.09
CA LEU A 305 -10.30 26.88 4.79
C LEU A 305 -9.68 25.70 4.03
N ILE A 306 -9.80 25.63 2.69
CA ILE A 306 -9.20 24.51 1.93
C ILE A 306 -7.69 24.58 1.96
N LYS A 307 -7.11 25.79 1.91
CA LYS A 307 -5.67 25.99 2.05
C LYS A 307 -5.16 25.56 3.43
N ASN A 308 -5.92 25.89 4.50
CA ASN A 308 -5.60 25.44 5.85
C ASN A 308 -5.69 23.90 5.98
N ASN A 309 -6.73 23.30 5.41
CA ASN A 309 -6.90 21.84 5.40
C ASN A 309 -5.77 21.15 4.63
N ALA A 310 -5.32 21.76 3.52
CA ALA A 310 -4.19 21.27 2.72
C ALA A 310 -2.87 21.30 3.50
N GLN A 311 -2.63 22.37 4.26
CA GLN A 311 -1.47 22.48 5.13
C GLN A 311 -1.48 21.39 6.21
N VAL A 312 -2.59 21.25 6.96
CA VAL A 312 -2.71 20.22 8.00
C VAL A 312 -2.63 18.82 7.40
N GLY A 313 -3.32 18.55 6.30
CA GLY A 313 -3.31 17.25 5.64
C GLY A 313 -1.94 16.85 5.08
N GLY A 314 -1.20 17.81 4.51
CA GLY A 314 0.19 17.59 4.10
C GLY A 314 1.09 17.19 5.27
N GLN A 315 1.00 17.91 6.39
CA GLN A 315 1.76 17.61 7.60
C GLN A 315 1.41 16.22 8.16
N VAL A 316 0.12 15.89 8.24
CA VAL A 316 -0.34 14.57 8.71
C VAL A 316 0.18 13.44 7.83
N ALA A 317 0.15 13.61 6.49
CA ALA A 317 0.64 12.59 5.57
C ALA A 317 2.14 12.31 5.76
N VAL A 318 2.95 13.36 5.96
CA VAL A 318 4.38 13.25 6.24
C VAL A 318 4.63 12.53 7.56
N GLU A 319 3.94 12.92 8.64
CA GLU A 319 4.09 12.28 9.94
C GLU A 319 3.62 10.83 9.94
N TYR A 320 2.54 10.51 9.23
CA TYR A 320 2.09 9.14 9.03
C TYR A 320 3.17 8.30 8.34
N GLN A 321 3.81 8.85 7.31
CA GLN A 321 4.84 8.14 6.57
C GLN A 321 6.09 7.88 7.42
N LYS A 322 6.50 8.82 8.27
CA LYS A 322 7.59 8.62 9.26
C LYS A 322 7.27 7.46 10.22
N LEU A 323 6.02 7.36 10.70
CA LEU A 323 5.58 6.26 11.56
C LEU A 323 5.61 4.92 10.83
N ALA A 324 5.12 4.88 9.58
CA ALA A 324 5.12 3.70 8.74
C ALA A 324 6.55 3.20 8.44
N GLU A 325 7.48 4.10 8.13
CA GLU A 325 8.90 3.76 7.95
C GLU A 325 9.55 3.27 9.23
N THR A 326 9.30 3.92 10.35
CA THR A 326 9.82 3.51 11.66
C THR A 326 9.33 2.11 12.03
N ARG A 327 8.07 1.79 11.74
CA ARG A 327 7.55 0.43 11.96
C ARG A 327 8.12 -0.58 10.98
N LYS A 328 8.23 -0.28 9.68
CA LYS A 328 8.93 -1.17 8.74
C LYS A 328 10.36 -1.45 9.23
N ARG A 329 11.10 -0.42 9.65
CA ARG A 329 12.42 -0.56 10.26
C ARG A 329 12.38 -1.37 11.54
N ARG A 330 11.40 -1.20 12.43
CA ARG A 330 11.24 -2.00 13.66
C ARG A 330 10.72 -3.41 13.42
N VAL A 331 10.02 -3.70 12.34
CA VAL A 331 9.66 -5.07 11.97
C VAL A 331 10.89 -5.76 11.40
N ILE A 332 11.65 -5.07 10.54
CA ILE A 332 12.94 -5.55 10.03
C ILE A 332 13.94 -5.72 11.19
N LEU A 333 14.09 -4.72 12.07
CA LEU A 333 15.04 -4.73 13.19
C LEU A 333 14.54 -5.48 14.43
N GLY A 334 13.23 -5.57 14.64
CA GLY A 334 12.60 -6.31 15.73
C GLY A 334 12.45 -7.80 15.42
N ASN A 335 12.46 -8.18 14.14
CA ASN A 335 12.84 -9.52 13.70
C ASN A 335 14.37 -9.75 13.78
N VAL A 336 15.17 -8.70 14.02
CA VAL A 336 16.63 -8.74 14.26
C VAL A 336 16.95 -8.41 15.73
N ASN A 337 15.97 -8.47 16.64
CA ASN A 337 16.23 -8.23 18.06
C ASN A 337 16.99 -9.43 18.66
N ASN A 338 18.32 -9.28 18.70
CA ASN A 338 19.20 -9.70 19.79
C ASN A 338 18.93 -11.10 20.36
N LYS A 339 19.01 -12.14 19.51
CA LYS A 339 19.62 -13.38 19.98
C LYS A 339 21.13 -13.22 19.78
N SER A 340 21.85 -13.23 20.90
CA SER A 340 23.31 -13.41 20.99
C SER A 340 23.82 -14.31 19.87
N GLY A 341 24.98 -14.03 19.27
CA GLY A 341 25.59 -14.68 18.08
C GLY A 341 25.67 -16.22 18.07
N ASN A 342 24.51 -16.85 18.13
CA ASN A 342 24.25 -18.27 18.35
C ASN A 342 22.93 -18.67 17.66
N GLU A 343 22.37 -17.80 16.80
CA GLU A 343 21.16 -18.08 16.05
C GLU A 343 21.39 -19.24 15.08
N LYS A 344 20.57 -20.28 15.20
CA LYS A 344 20.70 -21.50 14.40
C LYS A 344 19.81 -21.43 13.16
N VAL A 345 20.35 -21.77 12.00
CA VAL A 345 19.62 -21.81 10.72
C VAL A 345 19.62 -23.23 10.18
N VAL A 346 18.48 -23.66 9.64
CA VAL A 346 18.39 -24.90 8.85
C VAL A 346 18.20 -24.53 7.39
N VAL A 347 19.04 -25.06 6.52
CA VAL A 347 18.88 -24.96 5.07
C VAL A 347 18.52 -26.34 4.53
N VAL A 348 17.38 -26.44 3.85
CA VAL A 348 16.92 -27.65 3.17
C VAL A 348 17.06 -27.43 1.67
N GLY A 349 17.93 -28.19 1.01
CA GLY A 349 18.11 -28.02 -0.43
C GLY A 349 19.12 -28.90 -1.11
N GLY A 350 19.23 -28.73 -2.42
CA GLY A 350 20.10 -29.52 -3.27
C GLY A 350 21.56 -29.08 -3.19
N ALA A 351 22.46 -30.05 -3.33
CA ALA A 351 23.87 -29.84 -3.63
C ALA A 351 24.17 -30.46 -5.00
N VAL A 352 24.99 -29.79 -5.81
CA VAL A 352 25.27 -30.14 -7.21
C VAL A 352 26.75 -29.98 -7.49
N LEU A 353 27.35 -30.91 -8.22
CA LEU A 353 28.66 -30.67 -8.84
C LEU A 353 28.48 -29.89 -10.14
N ASP A 354 28.94 -28.65 -10.20
CA ASP A 354 28.96 -27.88 -11.44
C ASP A 354 30.22 -28.21 -12.23
N CYS A 355 30.05 -28.65 -13.47
CA CYS A 355 31.11 -28.96 -14.42
C CYS A 355 31.00 -28.03 -15.63
N VAL A 356 31.84 -27.00 -15.67
CA VAL A 356 31.86 -26.02 -16.76
C VAL A 356 32.99 -26.35 -17.73
N MET A 357 32.63 -26.56 -18.99
CA MET A 357 33.52 -26.88 -20.10
C MET A 357 33.59 -25.66 -21.02
N THR A 358 34.70 -24.94 -21.04
CA THR A 358 34.90 -23.76 -21.90
C THR A 358 35.77 -24.13 -23.10
N LEU A 359 35.23 -23.95 -24.30
CA LEU A 359 35.94 -24.22 -25.54
C LEU A 359 37.00 -23.15 -25.83
N GLN A 360 38.07 -23.57 -26.49
CA GLN A 360 39.10 -22.67 -27.05
C GLN A 360 38.97 -22.51 -28.57
N THR A 361 38.01 -23.22 -29.17
CA THR A 361 37.71 -23.19 -30.60
C THR A 361 36.20 -23.13 -30.81
N ASP A 362 35.76 -22.73 -32.00
CA ASP A 362 34.33 -22.74 -32.34
C ASP A 362 33.73 -24.15 -32.15
N LEU A 363 32.52 -24.19 -31.60
CA LEU A 363 31.78 -25.44 -31.42
C LEU A 363 31.47 -26.07 -32.78
N LYS A 364 32.01 -27.28 -33.01
CA LYS A 364 31.68 -28.13 -34.16
C LYS A 364 31.07 -29.44 -33.66
N ALA A 365 29.77 -29.62 -33.87
CA ALA A 365 29.02 -30.81 -33.47
C ALA A 365 29.20 -31.97 -34.46
N ASP A 366 30.46 -32.36 -34.74
CA ASP A 366 30.80 -33.43 -35.68
C ASP A 366 31.46 -34.65 -35.00
N GLY A 367 31.34 -34.73 -33.68
CA GLY A 367 31.83 -35.85 -32.87
C GLY A 367 33.33 -35.81 -32.54
N ARG A 368 34.07 -34.79 -33.00
CA ARG A 368 35.49 -34.66 -32.65
C ARG A 368 35.70 -34.16 -31.22
N SER A 369 36.84 -34.51 -30.64
CA SER A 369 37.33 -33.87 -29.42
C SER A 369 37.76 -32.43 -29.72
N LEU A 370 37.27 -31.47 -28.94
CA LEU A 370 37.61 -30.05 -29.06
C LEU A 370 38.53 -29.62 -27.91
N PRO A 371 39.56 -28.78 -28.15
CA PRO A 371 40.37 -28.24 -27.07
C PRO A 371 39.55 -27.27 -26.21
N GLY A 372 39.70 -27.39 -24.89
CA GLY A 372 38.95 -26.61 -23.91
C GLY A 372 39.55 -26.71 -22.51
N LYS A 373 38.93 -25.99 -21.57
CA LYS A 373 39.19 -26.09 -20.14
C LYS A 373 37.96 -26.65 -19.44
N ILE A 374 38.17 -27.53 -18.47
CA ILE A 374 37.10 -28.07 -17.63
C ILE A 374 37.34 -27.58 -16.20
N SER A 375 36.34 -26.98 -15.59
CA SER A 375 36.35 -26.59 -14.18
C SER A 375 35.20 -27.26 -13.44
N GLN A 376 35.52 -27.83 -12.29
CA GLN A 376 34.56 -28.43 -11.38
C GLN A 376 34.45 -27.58 -10.12
N THR A 377 33.23 -27.15 -9.80
CA THR A 377 32.94 -26.34 -8.62
C THR A 377 31.75 -26.91 -7.87
N PRO A 378 31.78 -26.88 -6.53
CA PRO A 378 30.62 -27.29 -5.77
C PRO A 378 29.53 -26.19 -5.83
N GLY A 379 28.32 -26.60 -6.17
CA GLY A 379 27.17 -25.75 -6.46
C GLY A 379 25.85 -26.31 -5.91
N GLY A 380 24.74 -25.85 -6.47
CA GLY A 380 23.38 -26.07 -5.95
C GLY A 380 22.89 -24.92 -5.08
N VAL A 381 21.63 -24.52 -5.25
CA VAL A 381 21.07 -23.31 -4.61
C VAL A 381 21.05 -23.46 -3.09
N GLY A 382 20.45 -24.53 -2.57
CA GLY A 382 20.44 -24.82 -1.14
C GLY A 382 21.84 -24.90 -0.55
N ARG A 383 22.75 -25.64 -1.20
CA ARG A 383 24.15 -25.76 -0.78
C ARG A 383 24.86 -24.41 -0.74
N ASN A 384 24.70 -23.56 -1.75
CA ASN A 384 25.37 -22.25 -1.82
C ASN A 384 24.87 -21.31 -0.72
N ILE A 385 23.57 -21.31 -0.44
CA ILE A 385 23.00 -20.56 0.68
C ILE A 385 23.58 -21.08 2.01
N ALA A 386 23.62 -22.40 2.20
CA ALA A 386 24.15 -23.02 3.40
C ALA A 386 25.65 -22.70 3.60
N ASP A 387 26.46 -22.79 2.55
CA ASP A 387 27.89 -22.46 2.56
C ASP A 387 28.13 -20.99 2.94
N CYS A 388 27.40 -20.06 2.30
CA CYS A 388 27.46 -18.63 2.60
C CYS A 388 27.07 -18.33 4.06
N LEU A 389 25.96 -18.89 4.54
CA LEU A 389 25.49 -18.69 5.92
C LEU A 389 26.50 -19.23 6.93
N GLY A 390 27.04 -20.43 6.68
CA GLY A 390 28.07 -21.01 7.53
C GLY A 390 29.32 -20.15 7.62
N LYS A 391 29.82 -19.63 6.48
CA LYS A 391 31.02 -18.76 6.45
C LYS A 391 30.79 -17.42 7.14
N LEU A 392 29.64 -16.79 6.93
CA LEU A 392 29.30 -15.50 7.55
C LEU A 392 29.14 -15.61 9.06
N ARG A 393 28.66 -16.76 9.54
CA ARG A 393 28.37 -17.01 10.96
C ARG A 393 29.48 -17.76 11.69
N TYR A 394 30.59 -18.05 11.02
CA TYR A 394 31.77 -18.66 11.63
C TYR A 394 32.55 -17.62 12.45
N SER A 395 32.12 -17.37 13.68
CA SER A 395 32.99 -16.75 14.67
C SER A 395 33.88 -17.84 15.24
N GLY A 396 35.19 -17.83 14.96
CA GLY A 396 36.16 -18.88 15.36
C GLY A 396 36.35 -19.14 16.87
N SER A 397 35.34 -18.83 17.68
CA SER A 397 35.26 -18.89 19.13
C SER A 397 34.21 -19.89 19.66
N SER A 398 33.35 -20.47 18.81
CA SER A 398 32.39 -21.53 19.19
C SER A 398 32.67 -22.84 18.43
N SER A 399 32.61 -23.97 19.13
CA SER A 399 32.88 -25.31 18.58
C SER A 399 31.73 -25.92 17.79
N GLU A 400 30.56 -25.27 17.74
CA GLU A 400 29.33 -25.81 17.17
C GLU A 400 28.85 -24.94 16.01
N SER A 401 28.60 -25.55 14.84
CA SER A 401 28.14 -24.84 13.66
C SER A 401 26.71 -24.33 13.87
N THR A 402 26.47 -23.06 13.57
CA THR A 402 25.15 -22.42 13.67
C THR A 402 24.28 -22.65 12.42
N THR A 403 24.81 -23.30 11.39
CA THR A 403 24.08 -23.60 10.15
C THR A 403 24.02 -25.11 9.94
N SER A 404 22.81 -25.66 9.93
CA SER A 404 22.56 -27.06 9.61
C SER A 404 22.10 -27.20 8.16
N PHE A 405 22.67 -28.16 7.44
CA PHE A 405 22.32 -28.44 6.06
C PHE A 405 21.64 -29.81 5.95
N ILE A 406 20.43 -29.83 5.38
CA ILE A 406 19.67 -31.03 5.08
C ILE A 406 19.67 -31.21 3.57
N SER A 407 20.22 -32.33 3.11
CA SER A 407 20.36 -32.65 1.69
C SER A 407 20.52 -34.16 1.48
N THR A 408 20.65 -34.58 0.23
CA THR A 408 20.92 -35.96 -0.13
C THR A 408 22.01 -36.03 -1.18
N LEU A 409 23.01 -36.89 -0.96
CA LEU A 409 24.16 -37.09 -1.84
C LEU A 409 24.37 -38.58 -2.14
N GLY A 410 25.01 -38.87 -3.27
CA GLY A 410 25.40 -40.23 -3.63
C GLY A 410 26.67 -40.66 -2.88
N ASN A 411 26.86 -41.96 -2.68
CA ASN A 411 28.13 -42.52 -2.20
C ASN A 411 29.15 -42.61 -3.35
N ASP A 412 29.46 -41.47 -3.95
CA ASP A 412 30.39 -41.34 -5.07
C ASP A 412 31.42 -40.22 -4.82
N GLN A 413 32.36 -40.07 -5.75
CA GLN A 413 33.42 -39.06 -5.64
C GLN A 413 32.87 -37.63 -5.62
N PHE A 414 31.73 -37.38 -6.28
CA PHE A 414 31.11 -36.06 -6.31
C PHE A 414 30.46 -35.73 -4.97
N GLY A 415 29.82 -36.71 -4.33
CA GLY A 415 29.27 -36.59 -2.99
C GLY A 415 30.35 -36.31 -1.97
N GLN A 416 31.49 -37.01 -2.05
CA GLN A 416 32.65 -36.75 -1.19
C GLN A 416 33.20 -35.33 -1.39
N PHE A 417 33.34 -34.88 -2.64
CA PHE A 417 33.78 -33.53 -2.97
C PHE A 417 32.83 -32.45 -2.43
N LEU A 418 31.52 -32.65 -2.57
CA LEU A 418 30.52 -31.72 -2.03
C LEU A 418 30.53 -31.70 -0.50
N MET A 419 30.65 -32.85 0.16
CA MET A 419 30.75 -32.95 1.62
C MET A 419 31.94 -32.18 2.18
N GLU A 420 33.11 -32.30 1.54
CA GLU A 420 34.32 -31.54 1.94
C GLU A 420 34.08 -30.02 1.85
N SER A 421 33.28 -29.60 0.87
CA SER A 421 32.99 -28.18 0.63
C SER A 421 32.08 -27.53 1.67
N VAL A 422 31.37 -28.33 2.49
CA VAL A 422 30.44 -27.88 3.54
C VAL A 422 30.83 -28.39 4.94
N LYS A 423 32.09 -28.79 5.14
CA LYS A 423 32.57 -29.34 6.42
C LYS A 423 32.49 -28.39 7.63
N HIS A 424 32.34 -27.09 7.38
CA HIS A 424 32.13 -26.05 8.40
C HIS A 424 30.65 -25.94 8.84
N LEU A 425 29.74 -26.66 8.18
CA LEU A 425 28.32 -26.74 8.52
C LEU A 425 28.04 -27.92 9.45
N ASN A 426 26.90 -27.89 10.15
CA ASN A 426 26.32 -29.10 10.73
C ASN A 426 25.67 -29.93 9.61
N THR A 427 26.29 -31.04 9.23
CA THR A 427 25.86 -31.92 8.15
C THR A 427 25.16 -33.19 8.65
N SER A 428 24.71 -33.24 9.91
CA SER A 428 23.97 -34.39 10.47
C SER A 428 22.69 -34.72 9.71
N GLY A 429 22.13 -33.72 9.00
CA GLY A 429 20.96 -33.86 8.15
C GLY A 429 21.25 -34.26 6.70
N VAL A 430 22.51 -34.45 6.31
CA VAL A 430 22.88 -34.91 4.96
C VAL A 430 22.83 -36.44 4.91
N ARG A 431 21.99 -36.98 4.03
CA ARG A 431 21.85 -38.42 3.80
C ARG A 431 22.74 -38.86 2.64
N ILE A 432 23.55 -39.91 2.85
CA ILE A 432 24.34 -40.55 1.79
C ILE A 432 23.60 -41.78 1.27
N VAL A 433 23.46 -41.92 -0.04
CA VAL A 433 22.75 -43.02 -0.71
C VAL A 433 23.76 -43.89 -1.47
N ASP A 434 23.93 -45.15 -1.06
CA ASP A 434 24.97 -46.05 -1.58
C ASP A 434 24.93 -46.30 -3.10
N GLN A 435 23.73 -46.39 -3.68
CA GLN A 435 23.54 -46.54 -5.13
C GLN A 435 23.04 -45.25 -5.80
N GLY A 436 23.09 -44.12 -5.08
CA GLY A 436 22.68 -42.82 -5.60
C GLY A 436 23.81 -42.17 -6.40
N ARG A 437 23.44 -41.49 -7.49
CA ARG A 437 24.35 -40.62 -8.26
C ARG A 437 24.20 -39.21 -7.73
N THR A 438 25.27 -38.62 -7.23
CA THR A 438 25.26 -37.22 -6.78
C THR A 438 24.91 -36.30 -7.95
N ALA A 439 24.08 -35.29 -7.67
CA ALA A 439 23.61 -34.38 -8.70
C ALA A 439 24.78 -33.65 -9.38
N CYS A 440 24.70 -33.50 -10.70
CA CYS A 440 25.75 -32.91 -11.51
C CYS A 440 25.14 -32.04 -12.61
N TYR A 441 25.67 -30.84 -12.77
CA TYR A 441 25.30 -29.93 -13.84
C TYR A 441 26.48 -29.69 -14.77
N GLY A 442 26.35 -30.07 -16.04
CA GLY A 442 27.34 -29.83 -17.08
C GLY A 442 26.96 -28.64 -17.95
N ALA A 443 27.84 -27.65 -18.09
CA ALA A 443 27.66 -26.52 -19.01
C ALA A 443 28.79 -26.46 -20.04
N LEU A 444 28.45 -26.33 -21.32
CA LEU A 444 29.40 -26.06 -22.41
C LEU A 444 29.33 -24.58 -22.80
N ILE A 445 30.46 -23.89 -22.65
CA ILE A 445 30.63 -22.47 -22.95
C ILE A 445 31.49 -22.34 -24.21
N ASP A 446 31.08 -21.52 -25.17
CA ASP A 446 31.86 -21.27 -26.39
C ASP A 446 33.00 -20.24 -26.17
N ILE A 447 33.78 -19.98 -27.22
CA ILE A 447 34.89 -19.01 -27.19
C ILE A 447 34.46 -17.55 -26.95
N LYS A 448 33.16 -17.25 -27.11
CA LYS A 448 32.59 -15.92 -26.86
C LYS A 448 32.09 -15.76 -25.43
N GLY A 449 32.05 -16.85 -24.65
CA GLY A 449 31.51 -16.87 -23.30
C GLY A 449 30.03 -17.25 -23.25
N ASP A 450 29.41 -17.66 -24.35
CA ASP A 450 28.00 -18.03 -24.40
C ASP A 450 27.81 -19.50 -23.96
N ALA A 451 26.85 -19.76 -23.08
CA ALA A 451 26.40 -21.12 -22.78
C ALA A 451 25.65 -21.71 -23.98
N LYS A 452 26.15 -22.82 -24.51
CA LYS A 452 25.55 -23.54 -25.66
C LYS A 452 24.73 -24.73 -25.25
N ILE A 453 25.19 -25.48 -24.25
CA ILE A 453 24.53 -26.70 -23.77
C ILE A 453 24.59 -26.70 -22.24
N GLY A 454 23.46 -26.98 -21.60
CA GLY A 454 23.35 -27.26 -20.18
C GLY A 454 22.68 -28.63 -19.98
N VAL A 455 23.25 -29.48 -19.14
CA VAL A 455 22.70 -30.81 -18.81
C VAL A 455 22.74 -30.98 -17.31
N GLY A 456 21.57 -31.13 -16.68
CA GLY A 456 21.46 -31.41 -15.25
C GLY A 456 21.00 -32.84 -14.99
N ASP A 457 21.79 -33.61 -14.24
CA ASP A 457 21.36 -34.83 -13.58
C ASP A 457 21.05 -34.50 -12.12
N MET A 458 19.76 -34.32 -11.80
CA MET A 458 19.28 -33.84 -10.49
C MET A 458 18.41 -34.89 -9.78
N GLU A 459 18.38 -36.13 -10.27
CA GLU A 459 17.44 -37.18 -9.84
C GLU A 459 17.47 -37.40 -8.32
N ILE A 460 18.67 -37.37 -7.72
CA ILE A 460 18.89 -37.60 -6.29
C ILE A 460 18.24 -36.54 -5.39
N HIS A 461 17.93 -35.33 -5.88
CA HIS A 461 17.21 -34.33 -5.08
C HIS A 461 15.78 -34.80 -4.74
N SER A 462 15.22 -35.71 -5.53
CA SER A 462 13.94 -36.37 -5.21
C SER A 462 14.00 -37.21 -3.93
N ASN A 463 15.19 -37.56 -3.46
CA ASN A 463 15.40 -38.33 -2.24
C ASN A 463 15.48 -37.47 -0.97
N ILE A 464 15.50 -36.13 -1.11
CA ILE A 464 15.29 -35.20 0.00
C ILE A 464 13.82 -35.29 0.36
N SER A 465 13.48 -36.28 1.19
CA SER A 465 12.11 -36.77 1.40
C SER A 465 11.44 -36.17 2.64
N PRO A 466 10.09 -36.18 2.71
CA PRO A 466 9.35 -35.79 3.92
C PRO A 466 9.81 -36.55 5.18
N THR A 467 10.11 -37.85 5.05
CA THR A 467 10.64 -38.68 6.15
C THR A 467 11.98 -38.17 6.67
N GLN A 468 12.87 -37.72 5.78
CA GLN A 468 14.14 -37.11 6.19
C GLN A 468 13.91 -35.81 6.98
N ILE A 469 12.89 -35.02 6.64
CA ILE A 469 12.52 -33.81 7.41
C ILE A 469 12.03 -34.19 8.81
N GLU A 470 11.16 -35.20 8.92
CA GLU A 470 10.65 -35.70 10.20
C GLU A 470 11.76 -36.24 11.11
N GLU A 471 12.65 -37.07 10.58
CA GLU A 471 13.82 -37.61 11.32
C GLU A 471 14.74 -36.49 11.85
N ASN A 472 14.84 -35.41 11.10
CA ASN A 472 15.64 -34.24 11.45
C ASN A 472 14.84 -33.15 12.18
N GLY A 473 13.64 -33.45 12.69
CA GLY A 473 12.77 -32.49 13.37
C GLY A 473 13.42 -31.74 14.52
N HIS A 474 14.36 -32.38 15.21
CA HIS A 474 15.17 -31.76 16.27
C HIS A 474 16.01 -30.56 15.80
N LEU A 475 16.49 -30.57 14.54
CA LEU A 475 17.22 -29.45 13.95
C LEU A 475 16.29 -28.24 13.74
N PHE A 476 15.04 -28.49 13.33
CA PHE A 476 14.03 -27.45 13.18
C PHE A 476 13.66 -26.85 14.53
N SER A 477 13.34 -27.67 15.53
CA SER A 477 13.00 -27.18 16.88
C SER A 477 14.12 -26.38 17.54
N ALA A 478 15.38 -26.63 17.16
CA ALA A 478 16.54 -25.87 17.63
C ALA A 478 16.88 -24.64 16.77
N SER A 479 16.17 -24.42 15.65
CA SER A 479 16.45 -23.35 14.70
C SER A 479 15.61 -22.10 14.95
N ASP A 480 16.18 -20.96 14.60
CA ASP A 480 15.53 -19.66 14.63
C ASP A 480 14.97 -19.27 13.25
N PHE A 481 15.45 -19.93 12.18
CA PHE A 481 15.12 -19.61 10.80
C PHE A 481 15.34 -20.82 9.88
N VAL A 482 14.49 -20.95 8.87
CA VAL A 482 14.58 -22.01 7.86
C VAL A 482 14.68 -21.42 6.46
N VAL A 483 15.56 -21.97 5.63
CA VAL A 483 15.65 -21.67 4.19
C VAL A 483 15.33 -22.91 3.38
N ILE A 484 14.52 -22.75 2.34
CA ILE A 484 14.09 -23.82 1.44
C ILE A 484 14.52 -23.48 0.02
N ASP A 485 15.22 -24.43 -0.62
CA ASP A 485 15.54 -24.44 -2.05
C ASP A 485 14.31 -24.84 -2.88
N GLY A 486 13.99 -24.09 -3.93
CA GLY A 486 12.90 -24.36 -4.86
C GLY A 486 13.02 -25.65 -5.68
N ASN A 487 14.22 -26.25 -5.75
CA ASN A 487 14.49 -27.47 -6.53
C ASN A 487 14.20 -28.79 -5.78
N ILE A 488 13.69 -28.75 -4.55
CA ILE A 488 13.34 -29.98 -3.81
C ILE A 488 11.87 -30.40 -4.05
N PRO A 489 11.48 -31.66 -3.78
CA PRO A 489 10.10 -32.12 -3.98
C PRO A 489 9.06 -31.28 -3.24
N ALA A 490 7.91 -31.05 -3.89
CA ALA A 490 6.82 -30.25 -3.31
C ALA A 490 6.30 -30.81 -1.98
N GLU A 491 6.24 -32.14 -1.85
CA GLU A 491 5.86 -32.82 -0.60
C GLU A 491 6.87 -32.56 0.53
N THR A 492 8.14 -32.41 0.21
CA THR A 492 9.18 -32.05 1.17
C THR A 492 9.05 -30.60 1.60
N ILE A 493 8.77 -29.68 0.66
CA ILE A 493 8.47 -28.27 0.98
C ILE A 493 7.28 -28.20 1.93
N GLU A 494 6.20 -28.94 1.66
CA GLU A 494 5.02 -28.99 2.55
C GLU A 494 5.37 -29.51 3.95
N SER A 495 6.18 -30.58 4.04
CA SER A 495 6.66 -31.10 5.32
C SER A 495 7.47 -30.06 6.10
N VAL A 496 8.38 -29.34 5.43
CA VAL A 496 9.16 -28.25 6.04
C VAL A 496 8.25 -27.12 6.52
N LEU A 497 7.29 -26.68 5.70
CA LEU A 497 6.36 -25.61 6.08
C LEU A 497 5.50 -26.01 7.29
N ASN A 498 5.05 -27.26 7.35
CA ASN A 498 4.26 -27.77 8.47
C ASN A 498 5.07 -27.81 9.77
N ILE A 499 6.30 -28.34 9.76
CA ILE A 499 7.14 -28.37 10.95
C ILE A 499 7.54 -26.96 11.40
N SER A 500 7.86 -26.06 10.47
CA SER A 500 8.17 -24.66 10.77
C SER A 500 6.97 -23.92 11.36
N TYR A 501 5.77 -24.09 10.79
CA TYR A 501 4.54 -23.50 11.30
C TYR A 501 4.24 -23.96 12.73
N ASN A 502 4.34 -25.27 12.99
CA ASN A 502 4.09 -25.84 14.33
C ASN A 502 5.08 -25.34 15.39
N ASN A 503 6.30 -24.99 14.99
CA ASN A 503 7.34 -24.47 15.88
C ASN A 503 7.44 -22.93 15.87
N ASN A 504 6.55 -22.22 15.15
CA ASN A 504 6.60 -20.76 14.96
C ASN A 504 7.93 -20.24 14.39
N ILE A 505 8.51 -20.96 13.43
CA ILE A 505 9.79 -20.61 12.81
C ILE A 505 9.54 -19.89 11.49
N PRO A 506 10.13 -18.71 11.25
CA PRO A 506 10.08 -18.05 9.95
C PRO A 506 10.79 -18.85 8.87
N VAL A 507 10.23 -18.84 7.66
CA VAL A 507 10.72 -19.58 6.49
C VAL A 507 11.02 -18.62 5.34
N TRP A 508 12.20 -18.78 4.72
CA TRP A 508 12.55 -18.18 3.43
C TRP A 508 12.49 -19.24 2.34
N PHE A 509 11.80 -18.93 1.24
CA PHE A 509 11.74 -19.77 0.06
C PHE A 509 12.53 -19.12 -1.05
N GLU A 510 13.56 -19.80 -1.55
CA GLU A 510 14.35 -19.34 -2.70
C GLU A 510 13.80 -19.98 -3.98
N PRO A 511 13.11 -19.21 -4.85
CA PRO A 511 12.61 -19.75 -6.11
C PRO A 511 13.79 -20.05 -7.05
N THR A 512 13.68 -21.15 -7.76
CA THR A 512 14.65 -21.59 -8.77
C THR A 512 13.97 -21.69 -10.14
N ASP A 513 14.80 -21.64 -11.18
CA ASP A 513 14.46 -21.46 -12.59
C ASP A 513 13.86 -22.68 -13.31
#